data_AF-A0A6L9HAL5-F1
#
_entry.id   AF-A0A6L9HAL5-F1
#
_cell.length_a   1.000
_cell.length_b   1.000
_cell.length_c   1.000
_cell.angle_alpha   90.00
_cell.angle_beta   90.00
_cell.angle_gamma   90.00
#
_symmetry.space_group_name_H-M   'P 1'
#
loop_
_entity.id
_entity.type
_entity.pdbx_description
1 polymer ?
#
loop_
_entity_poly.entity_id
_entity_poly.type
_entity_poly.pdbx_seq_one_letter_code
_entity_poly.pdbx_strand_id
1 'polypeptide(L)'
;MGGENHMQFPDSFFEDEVRDGFYVPALMKRSWAAQMEVLSDIAKVCEKHHILWFADFGTLLGAVRHGGFIPWDDDLDICMLRDDWLRFREIARRELPPGYYIPQELHEDYRLQLPVQNNRNISWEKTRLEKFHGFPFTTGVDIFALDYVAPDPEDEKLRKDLTCIVNFAAARIDEDNQNTEQVQGIISQIEDMLAVDIDRSRPVRPQLLDLRDSLFALYTGAEGCTQVASMHHWANGEPWIYPLDAFRNPVKLPFETMEVYAPSCYDMLLTIQFGDYMKFCRTGSAHNYPIYETQKKKVIRLLGEESLPCIYRFSADDLKKKRIKGKSRMWKPIEDFLQAAEKIDHSLPGLIRANDTDTAKSLLESCQQSAVLVGTALEETGWSVSATVGFLEEYCAAVGKVYEMLAKPERPCTDMDCRLPDDLLTRIGESSRHDVHERREVIFLVWKASFWNSFEPYWRQAENDPNCDVYVIPVPCYYKNRQKDGLSSMCCESLSLPDYVRVTDYRSYDPAVRQPDVIFIQNPYDEYNLTLTVHPAFYSRVLKQYTDQLVYIPPFALDGEYMEDPKTIANMKYYVTMPGVIHADTVVVPSDTVRRAYIDFLMETAAESPAQIWEEKITCNFQIPFLKTR
;
A
#
# COMPACT_ATOMS: atom_id res chain seq x y z
N MET A 1 36.12 7.60 -13.63
CA MET A 1 34.83 7.54 -12.91
C MET A 1 34.24 6.18 -13.20
N GLY A 2 34.60 5.16 -12.41
CA GLY A 2 33.93 3.86 -12.50
C GLY A 2 32.60 4.01 -11.76
N GLY A 3 31.48 3.87 -12.46
CA GLY A 3 30.17 3.90 -11.81
C GLY A 3 30.08 2.74 -10.83
N GLU A 4 29.78 3.03 -9.56
CA GLU A 4 29.45 1.98 -8.61
C GLU A 4 28.15 1.32 -9.10
N ASN A 5 28.24 0.04 -9.50
CA ASN A 5 27.07 -0.74 -9.88
C ASN A 5 26.31 -1.11 -8.60
N HIS A 6 25.31 -0.30 -8.25
CA HIS A 6 24.30 -0.64 -7.24
C HIS A 6 23.32 -1.69 -7.78
N MET A 7 22.69 -2.46 -6.89
CA MET A 7 21.68 -3.43 -7.30
C MET A 7 20.54 -2.73 -8.05
N GLN A 8 20.02 -3.41 -9.09
CA GLN A 8 18.90 -2.89 -9.87
C GLN A 8 17.65 -3.67 -9.52
N PHE A 9 16.58 -2.93 -9.25
CA PHE A 9 15.26 -3.47 -8.94
C PHE A 9 14.26 -2.91 -9.95
N PRO A 10 13.31 -3.71 -10.45
CA PRO A 10 12.19 -3.18 -11.22
C PRO A 10 11.38 -2.22 -10.34
N ASP A 11 10.80 -1.16 -10.92
CA ASP A 11 10.03 -0.19 -10.14
C ASP A 11 8.82 -0.84 -9.41
N SER A 12 8.27 -1.92 -9.98
CA SER A 12 7.22 -2.74 -9.37
C SER A 12 7.61 -3.35 -8.03
N PHE A 13 8.91 -3.57 -7.77
CA PHE A 13 9.38 -4.08 -6.47
C PHE A 13 9.10 -3.11 -5.33
N PHE A 14 9.06 -1.80 -5.59
CA PHE A 14 8.85 -0.80 -4.54
C PHE A 14 7.37 -0.47 -4.31
N GLU A 15 6.47 -1.11 -5.03
CA GLU A 15 5.04 -0.93 -4.83
C GLU A 15 4.61 -1.59 -3.52
N ASP A 16 3.63 -1.00 -2.86
CA ASP A 16 2.90 -1.69 -1.81
C ASP A 16 2.26 -2.95 -2.38
N GLU A 17 2.33 -4.04 -1.62
CA GLU A 17 1.76 -5.33 -2.01
C GLU A 17 1.04 -5.97 -0.84
N VAL A 18 0.11 -6.87 -1.16
CA VAL A 18 -0.39 -7.83 -0.18
C VAL A 18 0.14 -9.20 -0.57
N ARG A 19 0.97 -9.77 0.30
CA ARG A 19 1.58 -11.09 0.13
C ARG A 19 1.05 -11.98 1.25
N ASP A 20 0.43 -13.10 0.87
CA ASP A 20 -0.18 -14.05 1.80
C ASP A 20 -1.10 -13.38 2.84
N GLY A 21 -1.97 -12.46 2.41
CA GLY A 21 -2.93 -11.78 3.28
C GLY A 21 -2.33 -10.71 4.22
N PHE A 22 -1.04 -10.38 4.09
CA PHE A 22 -0.35 -9.34 4.86
C PHE A 22 0.06 -8.15 3.99
N TYR A 23 -0.23 -6.93 4.43
CA TYR A 23 0.11 -5.70 3.71
C TYR A 23 1.57 -5.30 3.95
N VAL A 24 2.37 -5.26 2.89
CA VAL A 24 3.78 -4.83 2.90
C VAL A 24 3.88 -3.43 2.30
N PRO A 25 4.20 -2.40 3.10
CA PRO A 25 4.26 -1.03 2.61
C PRO A 25 5.50 -0.77 1.75
N ALA A 26 5.41 0.20 0.83
CA ALA A 26 6.54 0.63 -0.01
C ALA A 26 7.82 0.97 0.80
N LEU A 27 7.67 1.51 2.02
CA LEU A 27 8.82 1.80 2.89
C LEU A 27 9.53 0.51 3.37
N MET A 28 8.78 -0.57 3.61
CA MET A 28 9.35 -1.86 3.95
C MET A 28 10.09 -2.46 2.77
N LYS A 29 9.52 -2.40 1.56
CA LYS A 29 10.21 -2.82 0.32
C LYS A 29 11.53 -2.08 0.12
N ARG A 30 11.60 -0.79 0.47
CA ARG A 30 12.86 -0.01 0.46
C ARG A 30 13.84 -0.46 1.54
N SER A 31 13.36 -0.83 2.72
CA SER A 31 14.18 -1.46 3.77
C SER A 31 14.81 -2.76 3.26
N TRP A 32 14.00 -3.66 2.70
CA TRP A 32 14.45 -4.93 2.10
C TRP A 32 15.50 -4.70 1.00
N ALA A 33 15.25 -3.80 0.05
CA ALA A 33 16.23 -3.47 -0.99
C ALA A 33 17.56 -2.93 -0.41
N ALA A 34 17.50 -2.09 0.63
CA ALA A 34 18.69 -1.58 1.29
C ALA A 34 19.49 -2.70 2.01
N GLN A 35 18.81 -3.68 2.61
CA GLN A 35 19.43 -4.84 3.23
C GLN A 35 20.06 -5.79 2.19
N MET A 36 19.39 -6.00 1.06
CA MET A 36 19.96 -6.74 -0.06
C MET A 36 21.19 -6.06 -0.65
N GLU A 37 21.20 -4.72 -0.75
CA GLU A 37 22.40 -3.96 -1.17
C GLU A 37 23.56 -4.17 -0.17
N VAL A 38 23.26 -4.18 1.14
CA VAL A 38 24.26 -4.52 2.18
C VAL A 38 24.77 -5.95 2.00
N LEU A 39 23.87 -6.93 1.83
CA LEU A 39 24.24 -8.32 1.62
C LEU A 39 25.07 -8.52 0.35
N SER A 40 24.75 -7.82 -0.73
CA SER A 40 25.51 -7.86 -1.99
C SER A 40 26.94 -7.38 -1.79
N ASP A 41 27.15 -6.31 -1.04
CA ASP A 41 28.50 -5.81 -0.73
C ASP A 41 29.25 -6.74 0.23
N ILE A 42 28.57 -7.34 1.22
CA ILE A 42 29.13 -8.41 2.07
C ILE A 42 29.56 -9.61 1.21
N ALA A 43 28.68 -10.08 0.32
CA ALA A 43 28.92 -11.24 -0.53
C ALA A 43 30.14 -11.04 -1.45
N LYS A 44 30.34 -9.84 -2.00
CA LYS A 44 31.54 -9.49 -2.80
C LYS A 44 32.83 -9.61 -1.96
N VAL A 45 32.81 -9.14 -0.71
CA VAL A 45 33.95 -9.28 0.21
C VAL A 45 34.17 -10.76 0.54
N CYS A 46 33.12 -11.50 0.86
CA CYS A 46 33.21 -12.93 1.14
C CYS A 46 33.77 -13.74 -0.04
N GLU A 47 33.30 -13.47 -1.26
CA GLU A 47 33.78 -14.13 -2.48
C GLU A 47 35.27 -13.86 -2.72
N LYS A 48 35.71 -12.60 -2.57
CA LYS A 48 37.11 -12.19 -2.71
C LYS A 48 38.04 -12.92 -1.73
N HIS A 49 37.55 -13.22 -0.53
CA HIS A 49 38.35 -13.83 0.55
C HIS A 49 38.07 -15.31 0.77
N HIS A 50 37.26 -15.94 -0.09
CA HIS A 50 36.85 -17.34 0.05
C HIS A 50 36.28 -17.63 1.45
N ILE A 51 35.31 -16.81 1.86
CA ILE A 51 34.55 -16.95 3.11
C ILE A 51 33.16 -17.46 2.72
N LEU A 52 32.74 -18.58 3.30
CA LEU A 52 31.39 -19.10 3.09
C LEU A 52 30.43 -18.46 4.08
N TRP A 53 29.23 -18.16 3.60
CA TRP A 53 28.12 -17.65 4.39
C TRP A 53 26.83 -18.33 3.91
N PHE A 54 25.82 -18.34 4.77
CA PHE A 54 24.55 -19.02 4.53
C PHE A 54 23.42 -18.12 5.04
N ALA A 55 22.30 -18.06 4.34
CA ALA A 55 21.06 -17.54 4.89
C ALA A 55 20.70 -18.33 6.16
N ASP A 56 20.22 -17.63 7.18
CA ASP A 56 19.81 -18.24 8.45
C ASP A 56 18.44 -17.70 8.88
N PHE A 57 17.85 -18.29 9.92
CA PHE A 57 16.61 -17.84 10.55
C PHE A 57 15.48 -17.49 9.55
N GLY A 58 14.89 -16.29 9.67
CA GLY A 58 13.80 -15.80 8.83
C GLY A 58 14.20 -15.67 7.36
N THR A 59 15.47 -15.37 7.09
CA THR A 59 16.00 -15.26 5.72
C THR A 59 16.06 -16.62 5.03
N LEU A 60 16.55 -17.67 5.71
CA LEU A 60 16.55 -19.03 5.14
C LEU A 60 15.11 -19.55 4.95
N LEU A 61 14.25 -19.34 5.94
CA LEU A 61 12.85 -19.73 5.87
C LEU A 61 12.14 -19.00 4.71
N GLY A 62 12.40 -17.71 4.54
CA GLY A 62 11.90 -16.89 3.45
C GLY A 62 12.37 -17.37 2.07
N ALA A 63 13.66 -17.64 1.93
CA ALA A 63 14.24 -18.16 0.69
C ALA A 63 13.57 -19.48 0.25
N VAL A 64 13.36 -20.41 1.20
CA VAL A 64 12.74 -21.71 0.90
C VAL A 64 11.23 -21.60 0.64
N ARG A 65 10.51 -20.83 1.47
CA ARG A 65 9.03 -20.81 1.47
C ARG A 65 8.42 -19.79 0.53
N HIS A 66 9.05 -18.63 0.34
CA HIS A 66 8.54 -17.51 -0.44
C HIS A 66 9.44 -17.13 -1.63
N GLY A 67 10.65 -17.70 -1.72
CA GLY A 67 11.66 -17.26 -2.69
C GLY A 67 12.13 -15.82 -2.45
N GLY A 68 12.08 -15.34 -1.21
CA GLY A 68 12.32 -13.94 -0.83
C GLY A 68 11.98 -13.67 0.63
N PHE A 69 11.69 -12.42 0.98
CA PHE A 69 11.31 -12.09 2.36
C PHE A 69 9.95 -12.69 2.73
N ILE A 70 9.82 -13.09 3.99
CA ILE A 70 8.53 -13.37 4.61
C ILE A 70 7.80 -12.02 4.78
N PRO A 71 6.50 -11.89 4.48
CA PRO A 71 5.82 -10.58 4.47
C PRO A 71 5.92 -9.78 5.76
N TRP A 72 5.93 -10.46 6.90
CA TRP A 72 5.94 -9.89 8.26
C TRP A 72 7.33 -9.91 8.92
N ASP A 73 8.37 -9.98 8.09
CA ASP A 73 9.78 -10.02 8.46
C ASP A 73 10.49 -8.77 7.92
N ASP A 74 11.40 -8.22 8.71
CA ASP A 74 11.92 -6.86 8.50
C ASP A 74 13.44 -6.73 8.61
N ASP A 75 14.14 -7.82 8.92
CA ASP A 75 15.58 -7.97 8.97
C ASP A 75 16.10 -9.06 8.00
N LEU A 76 17.43 -9.20 7.94
CA LEU A 76 18.13 -10.14 7.08
C LEU A 76 19.27 -10.76 7.88
N ASP A 77 19.19 -12.08 8.01
CA ASP A 77 20.09 -12.90 8.82
C ASP A 77 20.92 -13.82 7.94
N ILE A 78 22.22 -13.82 8.18
CA ILE A 78 23.12 -14.84 7.63
C ILE A 78 23.96 -15.43 8.76
N CYS A 79 24.53 -16.60 8.52
CA CYS A 79 25.49 -17.23 9.41
C CYS A 79 26.76 -17.66 8.68
N MET A 80 27.82 -17.83 9.46
CA MET A 80 29.13 -18.31 9.02
C MET A 80 29.66 -19.31 10.05
N LEU A 81 30.46 -20.29 9.61
CA LEU A 81 31.24 -21.09 10.54
C LEU A 81 32.19 -20.18 11.35
N ARG A 82 32.46 -20.52 12.61
CA ARG A 82 33.23 -19.65 13.53
C ARG A 82 34.54 -19.13 12.94
N ASP A 83 35.30 -19.98 12.25
CA ASP A 83 36.57 -19.60 11.63
C ASP A 83 36.38 -18.52 10.55
N ASP A 84 35.37 -18.68 9.70
CA ASP A 84 35.00 -17.75 8.64
C ASP A 84 34.40 -16.46 9.21
N TRP A 85 33.59 -16.56 10.26
CA TRP A 85 33.05 -15.42 11.00
C TRP A 85 34.17 -14.54 11.59
N LEU A 86 35.18 -15.15 12.22
CA LEU A 86 36.34 -14.44 12.78
C LEU A 86 37.15 -13.74 11.68
N ARG A 87 37.42 -14.43 10.57
CA ARG A 87 38.10 -13.86 9.40
C ARG A 87 37.32 -12.68 8.83
N PHE A 88 36.01 -12.84 8.64
CA PHE A 88 35.15 -11.79 8.11
C PHE A 88 35.14 -10.56 9.03
N ARG A 89 35.01 -10.75 10.35
CA ARG A 89 35.01 -9.65 11.34
C ARG A 89 36.25 -8.76 11.23
N GLU A 90 37.41 -9.32 10.92
CA GLU A 90 38.66 -8.58 10.72
C GLU A 90 38.70 -7.85 9.37
N ILE A 91 38.28 -8.54 8.30
CA ILE A 91 38.37 -8.06 6.91
C ILE A 91 37.31 -7.01 6.61
N ALA A 92 36.08 -7.20 7.08
CA ALA A 92 34.92 -6.36 6.75
C ALA A 92 35.15 -4.88 7.08
N ARG A 93 35.85 -4.61 8.20
CA ARG A 93 36.20 -3.23 8.61
C ARG A 93 37.16 -2.53 7.64
N ARG A 94 37.93 -3.28 6.86
CA ARG A 94 38.94 -2.76 5.93
C ARG A 94 38.44 -2.72 4.50
N GLU A 95 37.55 -3.64 4.14
CA GLU A 95 37.21 -3.91 2.74
C GLU A 95 35.76 -3.62 2.36
N LEU A 96 34.85 -3.45 3.32
CA LEU A 96 33.54 -2.93 2.99
C LEU A 96 33.66 -1.49 2.45
N PRO A 97 32.76 -1.08 1.53
CA PRO A 97 32.76 0.28 1.01
C PRO A 97 32.66 1.33 2.13
N PRO A 98 33.17 2.55 1.89
CA PRO A 98 33.04 3.63 2.86
C PRO A 98 31.57 3.91 3.17
N GLY A 99 31.27 4.22 4.44
CA GLY A 99 29.92 4.54 4.91
C GLY A 99 29.21 3.41 5.65
N TYR A 100 29.67 2.16 5.54
CA TYR A 100 29.17 1.06 6.36
C TYR A 100 29.61 1.24 7.81
N TYR A 101 28.77 0.77 8.73
CA TYR A 101 29.03 0.81 10.16
C TYR A 101 28.95 -0.59 10.77
N ILE A 102 30.04 -1.00 11.40
CA ILE A 102 30.14 -2.19 12.23
C ILE A 102 30.42 -1.70 13.66
N PRO A 103 29.52 -1.91 14.63
CA PRO A 103 29.76 -1.52 16.01
C PRO A 103 31.09 -2.08 16.54
N GLN A 104 31.85 -1.23 17.22
CA GLN A 104 33.12 -1.63 17.86
C GLN A 104 32.86 -2.34 19.20
N GLU A 105 31.92 -1.79 19.96
CA GLU A 105 31.36 -2.40 21.17
C GLU A 105 29.97 -2.90 20.79
N LEU A 106 29.81 -4.22 20.72
CA LEU A 106 28.49 -4.81 20.59
C LEU A 106 27.77 -4.52 21.92
N HIS A 107 26.62 -3.86 21.85
CA HIS A 107 25.72 -3.76 23.00
C HIS A 107 25.50 -5.18 23.55
N GLU A 108 25.28 -5.32 24.85
CA GLU A 108 25.27 -6.63 25.53
C GLU A 108 24.36 -7.67 24.85
N ASP A 109 23.24 -7.22 24.27
CA ASP A 109 22.29 -8.04 23.52
C ASP A 109 22.79 -8.44 22.11
N TYR A 110 23.67 -7.64 21.49
CA TYR A 110 24.23 -7.87 20.14
C TYR A 110 25.52 -8.69 20.16
N ARG A 111 26.00 -9.17 21.31
CA ARG A 111 27.24 -9.97 21.38
C ARG A 111 27.13 -11.36 20.76
N LEU A 112 25.95 -11.74 20.27
CA LEU A 112 25.69 -12.99 19.57
C LEU A 112 25.74 -12.85 18.05
N GLN A 113 25.82 -11.62 17.54
CA GLN A 113 25.80 -11.32 16.11
C GLN A 113 26.82 -10.24 15.76
N LEU A 114 27.27 -10.22 14.50
CA LEU A 114 28.04 -9.13 13.93
C LEU A 114 27.13 -8.32 13.00
N PRO A 115 26.48 -7.24 13.47
CA PRO A 115 25.65 -6.40 12.62
C PRO A 115 26.54 -5.60 11.66
N VAL A 116 26.23 -5.70 10.37
CA VAL A 116 26.81 -4.84 9.33
C VAL A 116 25.73 -3.88 8.85
N GLN A 117 25.84 -2.61 9.24
CA GLN A 117 24.83 -1.59 8.95
C GLN A 117 25.24 -0.72 7.76
N ASN A 118 24.24 -0.31 6.98
CA ASN A 118 24.39 0.57 5.83
C ASN A 118 24.89 1.99 6.19
N ASN A 119 24.78 2.40 7.46
CA ASN A 119 25.38 3.62 8.04
C ASN A 119 25.21 3.64 9.56
N ARG A 120 25.98 4.51 10.22
CA ARG A 120 25.89 4.77 11.67
C ARG A 120 24.67 5.62 12.06
N ASN A 121 24.25 6.53 11.19
CA ASN A 121 23.17 7.48 11.46
C ASN A 121 22.18 7.54 10.30
N ILE A 122 20.96 8.00 10.60
CA ILE A 122 19.95 8.34 9.58
C ILE A 122 20.52 9.42 8.66
N SER A 123 20.36 9.28 7.35
CA SER A 123 20.92 10.22 6.38
C SER A 123 20.04 10.37 5.14
N TRP A 124 19.85 11.62 4.72
CA TRP A 124 19.15 12.04 3.51
C TRP A 124 20.13 12.48 2.41
N GLU A 125 21.41 12.14 2.54
CA GLU A 125 22.39 12.42 1.50
C GLU A 125 21.99 11.71 0.20
N LYS A 126 21.98 12.45 -0.91
CA LYS A 126 21.45 11.98 -2.19
C LYS A 126 22.15 10.72 -2.71
N THR A 127 23.48 10.71 -2.74
CA THR A 127 24.32 9.57 -3.16
C THR A 127 24.00 8.31 -2.34
N ARG A 128 23.74 8.49 -1.05
CA ARG A 128 23.37 7.41 -0.14
C ARG A 128 21.96 6.89 -0.41
N LEU A 129 20.99 7.79 -0.59
CA LEU A 129 19.63 7.40 -0.96
C LEU A 129 19.62 6.71 -2.33
N GLU A 130 20.49 7.09 -3.26
CA GLU A 130 20.67 6.40 -4.53
C GLU A 130 21.17 4.96 -4.33
N LYS A 131 22.22 4.76 -3.51
CA LYS A 131 22.76 3.43 -3.19
C LYS A 131 21.76 2.53 -2.45
N PHE A 132 21.05 3.09 -1.46
CA PHE A 132 20.12 2.33 -0.61
C PHE A 132 18.65 2.57 -0.98
N HIS A 133 18.37 2.72 -2.27
CA HIS A 133 17.02 2.64 -2.86
C HIS A 133 15.97 3.57 -2.23
N GLY A 134 16.40 4.76 -1.80
CA GLY A 134 15.59 5.80 -1.17
C GLY A 134 15.24 5.51 0.29
N PHE A 135 15.96 4.60 0.96
CA PHE A 135 15.77 4.29 2.37
C PHE A 135 16.69 5.16 3.27
N PRO A 136 16.14 6.11 4.05
CA PRO A 136 16.96 7.05 4.82
C PRO A 136 17.48 6.49 6.16
N PHE A 137 16.81 5.46 6.69
CA PHE A 137 17.09 4.89 8.00
C PHE A 137 18.30 3.94 7.98
N THR A 138 18.80 3.61 9.17
CA THR A 138 19.84 2.60 9.33
C THR A 138 19.19 1.21 9.28
N THR A 139 19.76 0.32 8.48
CA THR A 139 19.41 -1.10 8.38
C THR A 139 20.66 -1.86 7.98
N GLY A 140 20.63 -3.18 8.03
CA GLY A 140 21.83 -3.99 7.85
C GLY A 140 21.54 -5.46 7.67
N VAL A 141 22.59 -6.23 7.78
CA VAL A 141 22.55 -7.69 7.83
C VAL A 141 23.16 -8.12 9.15
N ASP A 142 22.47 -9.03 9.85
CA ASP A 142 22.96 -9.65 11.06
C ASP A 142 23.70 -10.95 10.72
N ILE A 143 24.93 -11.08 11.23
CA ILE A 143 25.82 -12.20 10.91
C ILE A 143 26.09 -13.02 12.16
N PHE A 144 25.50 -14.21 12.23
CA PHE A 144 25.66 -15.14 13.33
C PHE A 144 26.85 -16.09 13.12
N ALA A 145 27.45 -16.54 14.23
CA ALA A 145 28.47 -17.56 14.21
C ALA A 145 27.86 -18.94 14.49
N LEU A 146 28.28 -19.93 13.71
CA LEU A 146 28.05 -21.35 13.98
C LEU A 146 29.32 -21.94 14.59
N ASP A 147 29.19 -22.44 15.81
CA ASP A 147 30.31 -22.94 16.59
C ASP A 147 30.41 -24.46 16.49
N TYR A 148 31.65 -24.97 16.52
CA TYR A 148 31.89 -26.40 16.51
C TYR A 148 31.50 -27.03 17.86
N VAL A 149 30.85 -28.18 17.77
CA VAL A 149 30.46 -28.98 18.94
C VAL A 149 31.60 -29.90 19.32
N ALA A 150 31.86 -30.06 20.62
CA ALA A 150 32.95 -30.92 21.08
C ALA A 150 32.79 -32.36 20.54
N PRO A 151 33.88 -33.01 20.09
CA PRO A 151 33.81 -34.41 19.65
C PRO A 151 33.44 -35.38 20.78
N ASP A 152 33.89 -35.07 22.00
CA ASP A 152 33.57 -35.85 23.20
C ASP A 152 32.29 -35.32 23.87
N PRO A 153 31.26 -36.17 24.08
CA PRO A 153 30.01 -35.74 24.68
C PRO A 153 30.12 -35.23 26.13
N GLU A 154 31.08 -35.72 26.92
CA GLU A 154 31.26 -35.25 28.30
C GLU A 154 31.93 -33.87 28.31
N ASP A 155 32.88 -33.63 27.42
CA ASP A 155 33.46 -32.30 27.22
C ASP A 155 32.41 -31.29 26.72
N GLU A 156 31.53 -31.72 25.81
CA GLU A 156 30.44 -30.90 25.32
C GLU A 156 29.46 -30.54 26.45
N LYS A 157 29.09 -31.53 27.27
CA LYS A 157 28.23 -31.33 28.42
C LYS A 157 28.86 -30.37 29.42
N LEU A 158 30.14 -30.53 29.73
CA LEU A 158 30.88 -29.64 30.63
C LEU A 158 30.88 -28.20 30.08
N ARG A 159 31.14 -28.01 28.79
CA ARG A 159 31.11 -26.69 28.15
C ARG A 159 29.73 -26.04 28.24
N LYS A 160 28.65 -26.81 28.04
CA LYS A 160 27.27 -26.32 28.23
C LYS A 160 27.00 -25.91 29.67
N ASP A 161 27.40 -26.73 30.65
CA ASP A 161 27.21 -26.44 32.07
C ASP A 161 27.96 -25.15 32.47
N LEU A 162 29.22 -25.01 32.05
CA LEU A 162 30.03 -23.81 32.27
C LEU A 162 29.41 -22.58 31.60
N THR A 163 28.95 -22.71 30.35
CA THR A 163 28.25 -21.64 29.65
C THR A 163 26.98 -21.22 30.39
N CYS A 164 26.19 -22.17 30.87
CA CYS A 164 24.98 -21.89 31.62
C CYS A 164 25.28 -21.10 32.91
N ILE A 165 26.36 -21.45 33.61
CA ILE A 165 26.81 -20.71 34.80
C ILE A 165 27.20 -19.27 34.44
N VAL A 166 28.03 -19.10 33.40
CA VAL A 166 28.46 -17.77 32.94
C VAL A 166 27.27 -16.93 32.46
N ASN A 167 26.33 -17.52 31.70
CA ASN A 167 25.10 -16.87 31.26
C ASN A 167 24.26 -16.41 32.45
N PHE A 168 24.06 -17.27 33.44
CA PHE A 168 23.28 -16.94 34.63
C PHE A 168 23.92 -15.81 35.44
N ALA A 169 25.24 -15.82 35.56
CA ALA A 169 25.99 -14.76 36.21
C ALA A 169 25.88 -13.45 35.42
N ALA A 170 26.14 -13.48 34.11
CA ALA A 170 26.04 -12.31 33.25
C ALA A 170 24.65 -11.68 33.30
N ALA A 171 23.58 -12.49 33.31
CA ALA A 171 22.20 -12.01 33.36
C ALA A 171 21.83 -11.27 34.65
N ARG A 172 22.52 -11.53 35.77
CA ARG A 172 22.16 -11.03 37.11
C ARG A 172 23.16 -10.04 37.69
N ILE A 173 24.39 -10.03 37.19
CA ILE A 173 25.43 -9.13 37.65
C ILE A 173 25.37 -7.84 36.84
N ASP A 174 25.38 -6.71 37.53
CA ASP A 174 25.39 -5.37 36.94
C ASP A 174 26.31 -4.44 37.75
N GLU A 175 26.41 -3.18 37.33
CA GLU A 175 27.26 -2.19 38.00
C GLU A 175 26.84 -1.91 39.45
N ASP A 176 25.56 -2.09 39.78
CA ASP A 176 25.00 -1.80 41.09
C ASP A 176 25.34 -2.89 42.10
N ASN A 177 25.38 -4.16 41.67
CA ASN A 177 25.56 -5.30 42.56
C ASN A 177 26.92 -6.00 42.47
N GLN A 178 27.75 -5.68 41.47
CA GLN A 178 29.02 -6.37 41.24
C GLN A 178 29.98 -6.34 42.43
N ASN A 179 29.88 -5.34 43.31
CA ASN A 179 30.76 -5.18 44.48
C ASN A 179 30.25 -5.86 45.76
N THR A 180 29.13 -6.57 45.70
CA THR A 180 28.60 -7.30 46.87
C THR A 180 29.41 -8.56 47.17
N GLU A 181 29.54 -8.92 48.45
CA GLU A 181 30.28 -10.12 48.87
C GLU A 181 29.77 -11.40 48.19
N GLN A 182 28.44 -11.52 48.05
CA GLN A 182 27.81 -12.64 47.35
C GLN A 182 28.22 -12.72 45.87
N VAL A 183 28.19 -11.59 45.14
CA VAL A 183 28.57 -11.56 43.72
C VAL A 183 30.07 -11.80 43.56
N GLN A 184 30.91 -11.24 44.43
CA GLN A 184 32.35 -11.51 44.42
C GLN A 184 32.68 -12.99 44.64
N GLY A 185 31.92 -13.67 45.51
CA GLY A 185 32.01 -15.13 45.66
C GLY A 185 31.66 -15.89 44.38
N ILE A 186 30.62 -15.46 43.65
CA ILE A 186 30.24 -16.05 42.35
C ILE A 186 31.34 -15.83 41.31
N ILE A 187 31.88 -14.60 41.21
CA ILE A 187 32.95 -14.26 40.26
C ILE A 187 34.18 -15.13 40.54
N SER A 188 34.58 -15.27 41.82
CA SER A 188 35.74 -16.10 42.20
C SER A 188 35.55 -17.58 41.82
N GLN A 189 34.34 -18.12 41.98
CA GLN A 189 34.04 -19.49 41.54
C GLN A 189 34.16 -19.65 40.02
N ILE A 190 33.71 -18.66 39.24
CA ILE A 190 33.84 -18.67 37.78
C ILE A 190 35.31 -18.66 37.36
N GLU A 191 36.14 -17.83 38.02
CA GLU A 191 37.58 -17.80 37.79
C GLU A 191 38.26 -19.12 38.10
N ASP A 192 37.92 -19.74 39.23
CA ASP A 192 38.46 -21.04 39.62
C ASP A 192 38.06 -22.14 38.63
N MET A 193 36.79 -22.15 38.18
CA MET A 193 36.28 -23.14 37.23
C MET A 193 36.88 -23.02 35.84
N LEU A 194 37.12 -21.79 35.38
CA LEU A 194 37.57 -21.49 34.00
C LEU A 194 39.04 -21.12 33.90
N ALA A 195 39.75 -21.03 35.04
CA ALA A 195 41.13 -20.57 35.14
C ALA A 195 41.37 -19.21 34.43
N VAL A 196 40.49 -18.23 34.70
CA VAL A 196 40.54 -16.88 34.14
C VAL A 196 40.61 -15.82 35.23
N ASP A 197 41.08 -14.62 34.88
CA ASP A 197 41.05 -13.44 35.76
C ASP A 197 40.06 -12.40 35.21
N ILE A 198 39.08 -12.01 36.02
CA ILE A 198 38.08 -10.98 35.75
C ILE A 198 38.52 -9.69 36.46
N ASP A 199 38.66 -8.59 35.73
CA ASP A 199 39.08 -7.30 36.29
C ASP A 199 37.92 -6.61 37.02
N ARG A 200 37.99 -6.55 38.37
CA ARG A 200 36.96 -5.91 39.23
C ARG A 200 36.96 -4.39 39.13
N SER A 201 38.01 -3.78 38.55
CA SER A 201 38.05 -2.33 38.37
C SER A 201 37.16 -1.83 37.23
N ARG A 202 36.66 -2.76 36.40
CA ARG A 202 35.78 -2.50 35.26
C ARG A 202 34.44 -3.21 35.44
N PRO A 203 33.39 -2.80 34.69
CA PRO A 203 32.13 -3.54 34.68
C PRO A 203 32.35 -5.04 34.38
N VAL A 204 31.87 -5.89 35.30
CA VAL A 204 32.09 -7.35 35.25
C VAL A 204 31.24 -8.02 34.16
N ARG A 205 29.99 -7.58 33.99
CA ARG A 205 29.05 -8.19 33.04
C ARG A 205 29.61 -8.24 31.59
N PRO A 206 30.18 -7.16 31.02
CA PRO A 206 30.92 -7.22 29.78
C PRO A 206 31.97 -8.32 29.71
N GLN A 207 32.76 -8.52 30.77
CA GLN A 207 33.82 -9.52 30.76
C GLN A 207 33.25 -10.95 30.78
N LEU A 208 32.15 -11.18 31.51
CA LEU A 208 31.43 -12.45 31.50
C LEU A 208 30.86 -12.79 30.12
N LEU A 209 30.36 -11.78 29.38
CA LEU A 209 29.85 -11.99 28.03
C LEU A 209 30.98 -12.30 27.01
N ASP A 210 32.18 -11.75 27.20
CA ASP A 210 33.36 -12.10 26.40
C ASP A 210 33.86 -13.52 26.73
N LEU A 211 33.81 -13.90 28.01
CA LEU A 211 34.12 -15.24 28.47
C LEU A 211 33.14 -16.28 27.90
N ARG A 212 31.85 -15.93 27.82
CA ARG A 212 30.82 -16.74 27.15
C ARG A 212 31.15 -16.95 25.66
N ASP A 213 31.48 -15.90 24.91
CA ASP A 213 31.86 -16.06 23.49
C ASP A 213 33.12 -16.92 23.35
N SER A 214 34.07 -16.80 24.29
CA SER A 214 35.26 -17.66 24.34
C SER A 214 34.90 -19.13 24.58
N LEU A 215 33.93 -19.42 25.45
CA LEU A 215 33.38 -20.77 25.64
C LEU A 215 32.64 -21.28 24.40
N PHE A 216 31.97 -20.41 23.66
CA PHE A 216 31.35 -20.79 22.40
C PHE A 216 32.38 -21.19 21.35
N ALA A 217 33.45 -20.40 21.22
CA ALA A 217 34.52 -20.61 20.25
C ALA A 217 35.62 -21.58 20.71
N LEU A 218 35.41 -22.36 21.78
CA LEU A 218 36.44 -23.22 22.38
C LEU A 218 36.96 -24.29 21.40
N TYR A 219 36.09 -24.79 20.54
CA TYR A 219 36.43 -25.79 19.51
C TYR A 219 36.55 -25.13 18.14
N THR A 220 37.55 -25.55 17.36
CA THR A 220 37.83 -25.02 16.01
C THR A 220 37.84 -26.15 14.97
N GLY A 221 37.63 -25.81 13.70
CA GLY A 221 37.19 -26.74 12.64
C GLY A 221 38.18 -27.79 12.13
N ALA A 222 39.26 -28.10 12.86
CA ALA A 222 40.35 -28.93 12.33
C ALA A 222 40.38 -30.38 12.86
N GLU A 223 39.86 -30.71 14.06
CA GLU A 223 40.03 -32.06 14.62
C GLU A 223 38.75 -32.62 15.25
N GLY A 224 38.29 -33.77 14.74
CA GLY A 224 37.24 -34.62 15.34
C GLY A 224 35.80 -34.10 15.28
N CYS A 225 35.57 -32.81 15.03
CA CYS A 225 34.22 -32.22 15.04
C CYS A 225 33.38 -32.66 13.83
N THR A 226 32.17 -33.15 14.08
CA THR A 226 31.21 -33.57 13.03
C THR A 226 29.92 -32.74 13.03
N GLN A 227 29.75 -31.88 14.03
CA GLN A 227 28.57 -31.06 14.23
C GLN A 227 28.94 -29.62 14.53
N VAL A 228 28.02 -28.72 14.17
CA VAL A 228 28.04 -27.30 14.52
C VAL A 228 26.72 -26.92 15.16
N ALA A 229 26.70 -25.89 15.97
CA ALA A 229 25.49 -25.43 16.62
C ALA A 229 25.40 -23.91 16.60
N SER A 230 24.16 -23.42 16.61
CA SER A 230 23.91 -22.08 17.13
C SER A 230 24.12 -22.15 18.63
N MET A 231 25.32 -21.80 19.09
CA MET A 231 25.78 -22.20 20.41
C MET A 231 24.98 -21.59 21.55
N HIS A 232 24.49 -20.37 21.34
CA HIS A 232 23.61 -19.71 22.28
C HIS A 232 22.33 -20.52 22.54
N HIS A 233 21.69 -21.01 21.48
CA HIS A 233 20.46 -21.80 21.57
C HIS A 233 20.76 -23.20 22.12
N TRP A 234 21.81 -23.86 21.61
CA TRP A 234 22.21 -25.20 22.04
C TRP A 234 22.60 -25.27 23.52
N ALA A 235 23.37 -24.31 24.01
CA ALA A 235 23.77 -24.24 25.42
C ALA A 235 22.57 -23.97 26.35
N ASN A 236 21.54 -23.28 25.87
CA ASN A 236 20.31 -23.00 26.62
C ASN A 236 19.23 -24.08 26.45
N GLY A 237 19.57 -25.22 25.83
CA GLY A 237 18.71 -26.42 25.78
C GLY A 237 17.89 -26.59 24.51
N GLU A 238 17.99 -25.67 23.56
CA GLU A 238 17.34 -25.81 22.26
C GLU A 238 18.11 -26.79 21.37
N PRO A 239 17.46 -27.62 20.53
CA PRO A 239 18.13 -28.66 19.77
C PRO A 239 18.82 -28.15 18.50
N TRP A 240 19.34 -26.92 18.49
CA TRP A 240 19.87 -26.21 17.31
C TRP A 240 21.31 -26.60 17.01
N ILE A 241 21.47 -27.89 16.70
CA ILE A 241 22.71 -28.56 16.36
C ILE A 241 22.53 -29.24 14.99
N TYR A 242 23.57 -29.16 14.16
CA TYR A 242 23.52 -29.49 12.74
C TYR A 242 24.75 -30.29 12.33
N PRO A 243 24.64 -31.19 11.32
CA PRO A 243 25.81 -31.84 10.75
C PRO A 243 26.71 -30.82 10.05
N LEU A 244 28.01 -30.84 10.37
CA LEU A 244 28.98 -29.92 9.78
C LEU A 244 29.05 -30.03 8.24
N ASP A 245 28.84 -31.24 7.70
CA ASP A 245 28.84 -31.49 6.26
C ASP A 245 27.78 -30.69 5.49
N ALA A 246 26.67 -30.30 6.14
CA ALA A 246 25.64 -29.47 5.50
C ALA A 246 26.15 -28.09 5.08
N PHE A 247 27.23 -27.61 5.71
CA PHE A 247 27.85 -26.31 5.45
C PHE A 247 29.07 -26.42 4.53
N ARG A 248 29.45 -27.63 4.07
CA ARG A 248 30.57 -27.80 3.14
C ARG A 248 30.20 -27.60 1.68
N ASN A 249 28.94 -27.89 1.32
CA ASN A 249 28.45 -27.84 -0.05
C ASN A 249 27.19 -26.97 -0.14
N PRO A 250 27.30 -25.64 -0.06
CA PRO A 250 26.14 -24.77 -0.12
C PRO A 250 25.37 -24.94 -1.44
N VAL A 251 24.05 -24.76 -1.36
CA VAL A 251 23.17 -24.59 -2.52
C VAL A 251 22.76 -23.14 -2.65
N LYS A 252 22.38 -22.71 -3.86
CA LYS A 252 21.83 -21.37 -4.09
C LYS A 252 20.31 -21.44 -4.17
N LEU A 253 19.63 -20.56 -3.45
CA LEU A 253 18.18 -20.42 -3.49
C LEU A 253 17.81 -19.02 -4.00
N PRO A 254 16.72 -18.89 -4.78
CA PRO A 254 16.17 -17.58 -5.15
C PRO A 254 15.77 -16.77 -3.91
N PHE A 255 16.07 -15.47 -3.92
CA PHE A 255 15.68 -14.53 -2.89
C PHE A 255 15.40 -13.15 -3.50
N GLU A 256 14.12 -12.87 -3.75
CA GLU A 256 13.65 -11.69 -4.48
C GLU A 256 14.35 -11.53 -5.84
N THR A 257 15.28 -10.57 -5.97
CA THR A 257 16.04 -10.28 -7.20
C THR A 257 17.48 -10.81 -7.18
N MET A 258 17.86 -11.57 -6.14
CA MET A 258 19.18 -12.18 -6.01
C MET A 258 19.09 -13.67 -5.65
N GLU A 259 20.24 -14.31 -5.47
CA GLU A 259 20.35 -15.64 -4.90
C GLU A 259 21.07 -15.56 -3.55
N VAL A 260 20.68 -16.42 -2.61
CA VAL A 260 21.37 -16.58 -1.32
C VAL A 260 21.89 -18.00 -1.18
N TYR A 261 23.00 -18.17 -0.46
CA TYR A 261 23.50 -19.49 -0.14
C TYR A 261 22.68 -20.10 1.00
N ALA A 262 22.37 -21.39 0.90
CA ALA A 262 21.72 -22.16 1.94
C ALA A 262 22.53 -23.44 2.21
N PRO A 263 22.50 -23.99 3.43
CA PRO A 263 23.13 -25.29 3.72
C PRO A 263 22.47 -26.40 2.89
N SER A 264 23.23 -27.42 2.46
CA SER A 264 22.70 -28.46 1.55
C SER A 264 21.50 -29.24 2.11
N CYS A 265 21.36 -29.25 3.43
CA CYS A 265 20.30 -29.93 4.16
C CYS A 265 19.34 -28.94 4.83
N TYR A 266 19.08 -27.78 4.21
CA TYR A 266 18.27 -26.70 4.79
C TYR A 266 16.90 -27.16 5.33
N ASP A 267 16.26 -28.17 4.74
CA ASP A 267 15.00 -28.75 5.22
C ASP A 267 15.10 -29.29 6.65
N MET A 268 16.21 -29.95 6.97
CA MET A 268 16.50 -30.44 8.33
C MET A 268 16.69 -29.28 9.31
N LEU A 269 17.43 -28.24 8.91
CA LEU A 269 17.70 -27.07 9.76
C LEU A 269 16.40 -26.34 10.09
N LEU A 270 15.57 -26.09 9.08
CA LEU A 270 14.27 -25.43 9.26
C LEU A 270 13.31 -26.28 10.09
N THR A 271 13.33 -27.61 9.94
CA THR A 271 12.55 -28.52 10.78
C THR A 271 13.00 -28.48 12.25
N ILE A 272 14.31 -28.43 12.49
CA ILE A 272 14.88 -28.30 13.85
C ILE A 272 14.51 -26.95 14.49
N GLN A 273 14.60 -25.86 13.72
CA GLN A 273 14.36 -24.51 14.22
C GLN A 273 12.86 -24.21 14.42
N PHE A 274 12.03 -24.60 13.47
CA PHE A 274 10.63 -24.14 13.38
C PHE A 274 9.58 -25.26 13.37
N GLY A 275 9.98 -26.54 13.32
CA GLY A 275 9.06 -27.67 13.22
C GLY A 275 8.39 -27.74 11.84
N ASP A 276 7.06 -27.69 11.79
CA ASP A 276 6.29 -27.63 10.53
C ASP A 276 6.37 -26.23 9.90
N TYR A 277 7.55 -25.90 9.38
CA TYR A 277 7.92 -24.55 8.94
C TYR A 277 7.17 -24.08 7.69
N MET A 278 6.50 -24.98 6.97
CA MET A 278 5.65 -24.64 5.82
C MET A 278 4.31 -24.05 6.27
N LYS A 279 3.91 -24.25 7.53
CA LYS A 279 2.74 -23.59 8.11
C LYS A 279 3.07 -22.13 8.46
N PHE A 280 2.21 -21.21 8.04
CA PHE A 280 2.40 -19.79 8.35
C PHE A 280 2.18 -19.51 9.84
N CYS A 281 3.11 -18.73 10.40
CA CYS A 281 3.05 -18.19 11.76
C CYS A 281 3.48 -16.72 11.70
N ARG A 282 2.58 -15.80 12.05
CA ARG A 282 2.85 -14.35 12.07
C ARG A 282 3.33 -13.83 13.43
N THR A 283 3.19 -14.66 14.45
CA THR A 283 3.55 -14.32 15.83
C THR A 283 5.01 -14.69 16.11
N GLY A 284 5.62 -13.96 17.04
CA GLY A 284 7.02 -14.11 17.41
C GLY A 284 7.94 -13.15 16.65
N SER A 285 8.87 -12.56 17.39
CA SER A 285 10.08 -11.87 16.92
C SER A 285 10.96 -11.60 18.13
N ALA A 286 12.27 -11.55 17.93
CA ALA A 286 13.23 -11.12 18.96
C ALA A 286 13.29 -9.59 19.11
N HIS A 287 12.63 -8.84 18.21
CA HIS A 287 12.66 -7.37 18.20
C HIS A 287 11.31 -6.76 17.79
N ASN A 288 11.25 -5.43 17.82
CA ASN A 288 10.06 -4.68 17.42
C ASN A 288 9.99 -4.54 15.90
N TYR A 289 8.79 -4.74 15.34
CA TYR A 289 8.48 -4.53 13.94
C TYR A 289 7.79 -3.16 13.71
N PRO A 290 8.11 -2.44 12.62
CA PRO A 290 9.28 -2.64 11.78
C PRO A 290 10.55 -2.05 12.45
N ILE A 291 11.74 -2.57 12.13
CA ILE A 291 13.05 -2.19 12.71
C ILE A 291 13.32 -0.69 12.66
N TYR A 292 12.79 0.02 11.68
CA TYR A 292 12.98 1.45 11.47
C TYR A 292 11.97 2.33 12.21
N GLU A 293 10.95 1.78 12.87
CA GLU A 293 9.88 2.57 13.50
C GLU A 293 10.41 3.47 14.62
N THR A 294 11.32 2.97 15.45
CA THR A 294 11.96 3.75 16.52
C THR A 294 12.78 4.91 15.95
N GLN A 295 13.46 4.70 14.83
CA GLN A 295 14.21 5.73 14.12
C GLN A 295 13.28 6.79 13.53
N LYS A 296 12.18 6.36 12.89
CA LYS A 296 11.14 7.24 12.34
C LYS A 296 10.54 8.14 13.44
N LYS A 297 10.16 7.56 14.59
CA LYS A 297 9.64 8.32 15.75
C LYS A 297 10.66 9.33 16.27
N LYS A 298 11.95 8.96 16.31
CA LYS A 298 13.04 9.87 16.71
C LYS A 298 13.18 11.06 15.75
N VAL A 299 13.09 10.83 14.44
CA VAL A 299 13.13 11.88 13.42
C VAL A 299 11.96 12.83 13.60
N ILE A 300 10.74 12.30 13.70
CA ILE A 300 9.52 13.09 13.91
C ILE A 300 9.64 13.96 15.16
N ARG A 301 10.12 13.38 16.27
CA ARG A 301 10.30 14.11 17.53
C ARG A 301 11.30 15.26 17.43
N LEU A 302 12.37 15.10 16.66
CA LEU A 302 13.47 16.07 16.58
C LEU A 302 13.29 17.11 15.49
N LEU A 303 12.75 16.72 14.33
CA LEU A 303 12.69 17.54 13.12
C LEU A 303 11.26 17.89 12.69
N GLY A 304 10.25 17.33 13.36
CA GLY A 304 8.85 17.42 12.95
C GLY A 304 8.50 16.42 11.85
N GLU A 305 7.20 16.17 11.67
CA GLU A 305 6.72 15.22 10.66
C GLU A 305 6.94 15.70 9.23
N GLU A 306 6.97 17.02 9.00
CA GLU A 306 7.24 17.65 7.71
C GLU A 306 8.58 17.21 7.10
N SER A 307 9.50 16.71 7.94
CA SER A 307 10.81 16.21 7.53
C SER A 307 10.76 14.85 6.82
N LEU A 308 9.64 14.13 6.92
CA LEU A 308 9.44 12.83 6.29
C LEU A 308 8.50 12.98 5.08
N PRO A 309 8.86 12.41 3.92
CA PRO A 309 8.02 12.50 2.74
C PRO A 309 6.74 11.71 2.91
N CYS A 310 5.68 12.15 2.23
CA CYS A 310 4.43 11.41 2.05
C CYS A 310 3.69 11.05 3.36
N ILE A 311 3.83 11.86 4.41
CA ILE A 311 2.95 11.77 5.59
C ILE A 311 1.66 12.53 5.32
N TYR A 312 0.53 11.83 5.33
CA TYR A 312 -0.79 12.46 5.29
C TYR A 312 -1.33 12.63 6.71
N ARG A 313 -1.79 13.83 7.02
CA ARG A 313 -2.60 14.14 8.20
C ARG A 313 -3.94 14.67 7.73
N PHE A 314 -5.01 14.13 8.28
CA PHE A 314 -6.34 14.64 8.06
C PHE A 314 -6.86 15.36 9.29
N SER A 315 -7.79 16.26 9.05
CA SER A 315 -8.51 17.05 10.03
C SER A 315 -10.01 16.78 9.92
N ALA A 316 -10.79 17.27 10.89
CA ALA A 316 -12.24 17.23 10.80
C ALA A 316 -12.80 17.96 9.55
N ASP A 317 -12.04 18.89 8.95
CA ASP A 317 -12.43 19.55 7.70
C ASP A 317 -12.30 18.65 6.47
N ASP A 318 -11.40 17.68 6.49
CA ASP A 318 -11.24 16.72 5.38
C ASP A 318 -12.45 15.77 5.26
N LEU A 319 -13.11 15.52 6.40
CA LEU A 319 -14.36 14.75 6.49
C LEU A 319 -15.57 15.53 5.97
N LYS A 320 -15.47 16.85 5.80
CA LYS A 320 -16.57 17.67 5.28
C LYS A 320 -16.63 17.59 3.77
N LYS A 321 -17.85 17.40 3.25
CA LYS A 321 -18.14 17.46 1.81
C LYS A 321 -18.58 18.87 1.42
N LYS A 322 -17.77 19.55 0.60
CA LYS A 322 -18.12 20.83 -0.05
C LYS A 322 -18.33 20.58 -1.53
N ARG A 323 -19.59 20.42 -1.95
CA ARG A 323 -19.96 20.18 -3.34
C ARG A 323 -19.89 21.47 -4.16
N ILE A 324 -19.22 21.43 -5.31
CA ILE A 324 -19.34 22.48 -6.32
C ILE A 324 -20.64 22.23 -7.07
N LYS A 325 -21.67 23.02 -6.78
CA LYS A 325 -22.94 22.95 -7.51
C LYS A 325 -22.68 23.30 -8.98
N GLY A 326 -22.80 22.32 -9.87
CA GLY A 326 -22.83 22.57 -11.31
C GLY A 326 -24.05 23.40 -11.70
N LYS A 327 -24.07 23.89 -12.94
CA LYS A 327 -25.30 24.42 -13.56
C LYS A 327 -26.41 23.38 -13.28
N SER A 328 -27.54 23.84 -12.73
CA SER A 328 -28.68 23.00 -12.37
C SER A 328 -28.85 21.86 -13.38
N ARG A 329 -29.03 20.62 -12.89
CA ARG A 329 -29.37 19.45 -13.73
C ARG A 329 -30.34 19.94 -14.82
N MET A 330 -30.01 19.67 -16.08
CA MET A 330 -30.67 20.18 -17.29
C MET A 330 -32.20 20.02 -17.36
N TRP A 331 -32.80 19.29 -16.42
CA TRP A 331 -34.24 19.15 -16.27
C TRP A 331 -34.96 20.49 -16.11
N LYS A 332 -34.37 21.49 -15.43
CA LYS A 332 -35.10 22.73 -15.15
C LYS A 332 -35.37 23.54 -16.42
N PRO A 333 -34.37 23.79 -17.30
CA PRO A 333 -34.62 24.33 -18.63
C PRO A 333 -35.63 23.54 -19.47
N ILE A 334 -35.62 22.21 -19.41
CA ILE A 334 -36.57 21.35 -20.15
C ILE A 334 -37.99 21.53 -19.59
N GLU A 335 -38.15 21.50 -18.26
CA GLU A 335 -39.44 21.71 -17.60
C GLU A 335 -40.01 23.10 -17.90
N ASP A 336 -39.16 24.14 -17.82
CA ASP A 336 -39.55 25.51 -18.13
C ASP A 336 -39.96 25.65 -19.61
N PHE A 337 -39.25 24.97 -20.52
CA PHE A 337 -39.63 24.86 -21.93
C PHE A 337 -40.99 24.17 -22.12
N LEU A 338 -41.19 22.99 -21.51
CA LEU A 338 -42.45 22.24 -21.62
C LEU A 338 -43.64 23.06 -21.11
N GLN A 339 -43.50 23.73 -19.96
CA GLN A 339 -44.53 24.60 -19.41
C GLN A 339 -44.83 25.82 -20.31
N ALA A 340 -43.81 26.39 -20.94
CA ALA A 340 -43.99 27.50 -21.88
C ALA A 340 -44.69 27.03 -23.17
N ALA A 341 -44.28 25.89 -23.71
CA ALA A 341 -44.84 25.30 -24.92
C ALA A 341 -46.31 24.91 -24.74
N GLU A 342 -46.68 24.29 -23.61
CA GLU A 342 -48.08 23.95 -23.29
C GLU A 342 -48.98 25.19 -23.21
N LYS A 343 -48.50 26.27 -22.57
CA LYS A 343 -49.25 27.54 -22.50
C LYS A 343 -49.47 28.15 -23.88
N ILE A 344 -48.45 28.09 -24.74
CA ILE A 344 -48.52 28.63 -26.09
C ILE A 344 -49.49 27.80 -26.93
N ASP A 345 -49.40 26.47 -26.90
CA ASP A 345 -50.31 25.56 -27.60
C ASP A 345 -51.78 25.79 -27.19
N HIS A 346 -52.05 25.98 -25.89
CA HIS A 346 -53.40 26.32 -25.42
C HIS A 346 -53.90 27.70 -25.86
N SER A 347 -53.02 28.68 -26.04
CA SER A 347 -53.38 30.05 -26.40
C SER A 347 -53.52 30.28 -27.92
N LEU A 348 -52.82 29.46 -28.73
CA LEU A 348 -52.75 29.58 -30.19
C LEU A 348 -54.15 29.54 -30.86
N PRO A 349 -55.07 28.62 -30.50
CA PRO A 349 -56.46 28.63 -30.97
C PRO A 349 -57.18 29.97 -30.81
N GLY A 350 -57.00 30.63 -29.66
CA GLY A 350 -57.65 31.89 -29.32
C GLY A 350 -57.10 33.05 -30.16
N LEU A 351 -55.78 33.09 -30.35
CA LEU A 351 -55.11 34.11 -31.18
C LEU A 351 -55.49 33.98 -32.66
N ILE A 352 -55.58 32.75 -33.16
CA ILE A 352 -56.00 32.47 -34.55
C ILE A 352 -57.46 32.90 -34.77
N ARG A 353 -58.37 32.59 -33.84
CA ARG A 353 -59.77 33.05 -33.91
C ARG A 353 -59.91 34.56 -33.81
N ALA A 354 -59.01 35.22 -33.08
CA ALA A 354 -58.94 36.68 -32.97
C ALA A 354 -58.24 37.35 -34.17
N ASN A 355 -57.72 36.56 -35.13
CA ASN A 355 -56.94 37.01 -36.28
C ASN A 355 -55.66 37.79 -35.89
N ASP A 356 -55.11 37.53 -34.69
CA ASP A 356 -53.86 38.11 -34.20
C ASP A 356 -52.67 37.21 -34.59
N THR A 357 -52.36 37.24 -35.89
CA THR A 357 -51.32 36.37 -36.48
C THR A 357 -49.90 36.78 -36.10
N ASP A 358 -49.68 38.06 -35.78
CA ASP A 358 -48.35 38.57 -35.46
C ASP A 358 -47.91 38.13 -34.06
N THR A 359 -48.81 38.18 -33.08
CA THR A 359 -48.56 37.63 -31.74
C THR A 359 -48.37 36.12 -31.80
N ALA A 360 -49.18 35.40 -32.58
CA ALA A 360 -49.04 33.96 -32.75
C ALA A 360 -47.67 33.58 -33.34
N LYS A 361 -47.20 34.29 -34.38
CA LYS A 361 -45.87 34.08 -34.99
C LYS A 361 -44.73 34.33 -33.99
N SER A 362 -44.81 35.42 -33.23
CA SER A 362 -43.81 35.76 -32.21
C SER A 362 -43.71 34.69 -31.12
N LEU A 363 -44.84 34.16 -30.66
CA LEU A 363 -44.86 33.08 -29.66
C LEU A 363 -44.27 31.77 -30.21
N LEU A 364 -44.60 31.41 -31.46
CA LEU A 364 -44.05 30.23 -32.14
C LEU A 364 -42.52 30.34 -32.33
N GLU A 365 -42.02 31.50 -32.76
CA GLU A 365 -40.58 31.76 -32.88
C GLU A 365 -39.87 31.61 -31.52
N SER A 366 -40.44 32.19 -30.46
CA SER A 366 -39.87 32.09 -29.11
C SER A 366 -39.83 30.65 -28.59
N CYS A 367 -40.88 29.87 -28.84
CA CYS A 367 -40.91 28.44 -28.52
C CYS A 367 -39.86 27.64 -29.29
N GLN A 368 -39.73 27.89 -30.59
CA GLN A 368 -38.76 27.20 -31.44
C GLN A 368 -37.33 27.52 -31.01
N GLN A 369 -37.01 28.80 -30.74
CA GLN A 369 -35.70 29.19 -30.21
C GLN A 369 -35.39 28.54 -28.87
N SER A 370 -36.38 28.45 -27.97
CA SER A 370 -36.24 27.78 -26.69
C SER A 370 -35.95 26.28 -26.84
N ALA A 371 -36.65 25.59 -27.76
CA ALA A 371 -36.39 24.18 -28.06
C ALA A 371 -34.98 23.94 -28.60
N VAL A 372 -34.49 24.79 -29.51
CA VAL A 372 -33.13 24.72 -30.05
C VAL A 372 -32.07 24.95 -28.98
N LEU A 373 -32.28 25.92 -28.09
CA LEU A 373 -31.37 26.20 -26.97
C LEU A 373 -31.28 24.99 -26.01
N VAL A 374 -32.43 24.39 -25.68
CA VAL A 374 -32.47 23.18 -24.84
C VAL A 374 -31.80 22.00 -25.54
N GLY A 375 -32.06 21.78 -26.83
CA GLY A 375 -31.42 20.72 -27.61
C GLY A 375 -29.90 20.88 -27.70
N THR A 376 -29.42 22.08 -28.01
CA THR A 376 -27.97 22.37 -28.09
C THR A 376 -27.29 22.15 -26.73
N ALA A 377 -27.92 22.63 -25.65
CA ALA A 377 -27.41 22.42 -24.30
C ALA A 377 -27.40 20.94 -23.91
N LEU A 378 -28.36 20.13 -24.41
CA LEU A 378 -28.41 18.68 -24.20
C LEU A 378 -27.26 17.98 -24.90
N GLU A 379 -26.97 18.34 -26.15
CA GLU A 379 -25.84 17.79 -26.90
C GLU A 379 -24.49 18.15 -26.26
N GLU A 380 -24.35 19.36 -25.71
CA GLU A 380 -23.14 19.81 -25.00
C GLU A 380 -22.87 19.03 -23.69
N THR A 381 -23.87 18.34 -23.12
CA THR A 381 -23.66 17.52 -21.90
C THR A 381 -22.85 16.25 -22.15
N GLY A 382 -22.84 15.73 -23.39
CA GLY A 382 -22.28 14.43 -23.71
C GLY A 382 -23.08 13.23 -23.14
N TRP A 383 -24.33 13.43 -22.74
CA TRP A 383 -25.27 12.38 -22.35
C TRP A 383 -25.89 11.67 -23.56
N SER A 384 -26.44 10.46 -23.34
CA SER A 384 -27.19 9.74 -24.39
C SER A 384 -28.62 10.30 -24.51
N VAL A 385 -28.74 11.48 -25.09
CA VAL A 385 -30.00 12.26 -25.20
C VAL A 385 -30.64 12.19 -26.59
N SER A 386 -30.20 11.25 -27.43
CA SER A 386 -30.60 11.18 -28.85
C SER A 386 -32.12 11.08 -29.07
N ALA A 387 -32.85 10.44 -28.16
CA ALA A 387 -34.31 10.37 -28.24
C ALA A 387 -34.96 11.72 -27.90
N THR A 388 -34.58 12.34 -26.78
CA THR A 388 -35.07 13.66 -26.39
C THR A 388 -34.73 14.74 -27.42
N VAL A 389 -33.49 14.77 -27.93
CA VAL A 389 -33.06 15.71 -28.99
C VAL A 389 -33.83 15.45 -30.28
N GLY A 390 -34.02 14.20 -30.68
CA GLY A 390 -34.84 13.87 -31.85
C GLY A 390 -36.28 14.36 -31.74
N PHE A 391 -36.91 14.25 -30.56
CA PHE A 391 -38.26 14.79 -30.36
C PHE A 391 -38.30 16.33 -30.30
N LEU A 392 -37.24 16.98 -29.81
CA LEU A 392 -37.11 18.45 -29.88
C LEU A 392 -36.95 18.93 -31.34
N GLU A 393 -36.24 18.17 -32.19
CA GLU A 393 -36.14 18.45 -33.62
C GLU A 393 -37.49 18.27 -34.33
N GLU A 394 -38.23 17.19 -34.02
CA GLU A 394 -39.61 16.98 -34.49
C GLU A 394 -40.52 18.14 -34.08
N TYR A 395 -40.37 18.66 -32.85
CA TYR A 395 -41.12 19.82 -32.36
C TYR A 395 -40.80 21.07 -33.16
N CYS A 396 -39.51 21.34 -33.39
CA CYS A 396 -39.08 22.49 -34.19
C CYS A 396 -39.65 22.44 -35.61
N ALA A 397 -39.69 21.25 -36.22
CA ALA A 397 -40.26 21.04 -37.55
C ALA A 397 -41.78 21.27 -37.57
N ALA A 398 -42.51 20.79 -36.55
CA ALA A 398 -43.95 21.00 -36.42
C ALA A 398 -44.30 22.48 -36.25
N VAL A 399 -43.57 23.20 -35.38
CA VAL A 399 -43.73 24.65 -35.18
C VAL A 399 -43.46 25.43 -36.47
N GLY A 400 -42.40 25.07 -37.20
CA GLY A 400 -42.06 25.70 -38.48
C GLY A 400 -43.18 25.58 -39.52
N LYS A 401 -43.83 24.42 -39.60
CA LYS A 401 -44.96 24.20 -40.51
C LYS A 401 -46.16 25.10 -40.17
N VAL A 402 -46.51 25.23 -38.89
CA VAL A 402 -47.59 26.11 -38.44
C VAL A 402 -47.26 27.58 -38.73
N TYR A 403 -46.00 27.97 -38.50
CA TYR A 403 -45.52 29.31 -38.81
C TYR A 403 -45.65 29.65 -40.30
N GLU A 404 -45.23 28.76 -41.20
CA GLU A 404 -45.33 28.96 -42.65
C GLU A 404 -46.78 29.11 -43.12
N MET A 405 -47.70 28.32 -42.55
CA MET A 405 -49.13 28.41 -42.84
C MET A 405 -49.72 29.76 -42.42
N LEU A 406 -49.27 30.31 -41.28
CA LEU A 406 -49.64 31.67 -40.84
C LEU A 406 -48.96 32.78 -41.67
N ALA A 407 -47.84 32.51 -42.31
CA ALA A 407 -47.09 33.46 -43.14
C ALA A 407 -47.63 33.56 -44.57
N LYS A 408 -48.12 32.45 -45.14
CA LYS A 408 -48.70 32.38 -46.51
C LYS A 408 -50.00 31.58 -46.51
N PRO A 409 -51.13 32.15 -46.05
CA PRO A 409 -52.39 31.44 -46.01
C PRO A 409 -52.96 31.24 -47.43
N GLU A 410 -52.91 30.01 -47.96
CA GLU A 410 -53.63 29.64 -49.20
C GLU A 410 -55.15 29.55 -48.99
N ARG A 411 -55.58 29.36 -47.73
CA ARG A 411 -56.98 29.34 -47.24
C ARG A 411 -57.02 29.88 -45.80
N PRO A 412 -58.17 30.32 -45.27
CA PRO A 412 -58.29 30.70 -43.86
C PRO A 412 -57.91 29.51 -42.97
N CYS A 413 -56.89 29.67 -42.12
CA CYS A 413 -56.49 28.62 -41.18
C CYS A 413 -57.65 28.30 -40.24
N THR A 414 -58.05 27.03 -40.18
CA THR A 414 -59.02 26.56 -39.18
C THR A 414 -58.32 26.15 -37.90
N ASP A 415 -59.05 26.07 -36.79
CA ASP A 415 -58.54 25.67 -35.47
C ASP A 415 -57.82 24.30 -35.49
N MET A 416 -58.12 23.47 -36.49
CA MET A 416 -57.57 22.13 -36.68
C MET A 416 -56.28 22.11 -37.53
N ASP A 417 -56.03 23.18 -38.31
CA ASP A 417 -54.87 23.30 -39.21
C ASP A 417 -53.59 23.77 -38.49
N CYS A 418 -53.72 24.35 -37.29
CA CYS A 418 -52.62 24.99 -36.56
C CYS A 418 -52.31 24.34 -35.20
N ARG A 419 -52.84 23.15 -34.93
CA ARG A 419 -52.49 22.39 -33.72
C ARG A 419 -51.15 21.68 -33.90
N LEU A 420 -50.31 21.79 -32.89
CA LEU A 420 -49.16 20.91 -32.77
C LEU A 420 -49.67 19.48 -32.49
N PRO A 421 -48.89 18.43 -32.81
CA PRO A 421 -49.30 17.06 -32.51
C PRO A 421 -49.51 16.88 -30.99
N ASP A 422 -50.70 16.40 -30.61
CA ASP A 422 -51.18 16.36 -29.21
C ASP A 422 -50.26 15.53 -28.28
N ASP A 423 -49.44 14.61 -28.81
CA ASP A 423 -48.58 13.69 -28.06
C ASP A 423 -47.11 14.15 -27.96
N LEU A 424 -46.70 15.17 -28.71
CA LEU A 424 -45.27 15.45 -28.89
C LEU A 424 -44.63 16.06 -27.65
N LEU A 425 -45.31 17.00 -26.98
CA LEU A 425 -44.86 17.56 -25.71
C LEU A 425 -44.84 16.49 -24.61
N THR A 426 -45.80 15.56 -24.64
CA THR A 426 -45.82 14.39 -23.74
C THR A 426 -44.63 13.48 -24.00
N ARG A 427 -44.30 13.17 -25.26
CA ARG A 427 -43.13 12.37 -25.65
C ARG A 427 -41.80 13.03 -25.28
N ILE A 428 -41.68 14.34 -25.43
CA ILE A 428 -40.51 15.10 -24.95
C ILE A 428 -40.43 15.03 -23.41
N GLY A 429 -41.56 15.16 -22.72
CA GLY A 429 -41.65 15.00 -21.27
C GLY A 429 -41.24 13.60 -20.78
N GLU A 430 -41.71 12.55 -21.44
CA GLU A 430 -41.41 11.15 -21.10
C GLU A 430 -39.96 10.78 -21.42
N SER A 431 -39.48 11.13 -22.62
CA SER A 431 -38.08 10.89 -23.03
C SER A 431 -37.11 11.67 -22.16
N SER A 432 -37.37 12.94 -21.86
CA SER A 432 -36.48 13.72 -20.99
C SER A 432 -36.47 13.20 -19.55
N ARG A 433 -37.58 12.62 -19.05
CA ARG A 433 -37.55 11.92 -17.75
C ARG A 433 -36.59 10.73 -17.78
N HIS A 434 -36.62 9.94 -18.85
CA HIS A 434 -35.75 8.78 -19.00
C HIS A 434 -34.28 9.17 -19.29
N ASP A 435 -34.05 10.03 -20.28
CA ASP A 435 -32.73 10.41 -20.79
C ASP A 435 -31.97 11.35 -19.84
N VAL A 436 -32.67 12.09 -18.96
CA VAL A 436 -32.08 13.17 -18.14
C VAL A 436 -32.42 13.07 -16.65
N HIS A 437 -33.65 12.70 -16.28
CA HIS A 437 -34.08 12.77 -14.87
C HIS A 437 -33.80 11.48 -14.07
N GLU A 438 -33.92 10.32 -14.70
CA GLU A 438 -33.86 9.01 -14.03
C GLU A 438 -32.53 8.29 -14.21
N ARG A 439 -31.68 8.74 -15.13
CA ARG A 439 -30.35 8.17 -15.34
C ARG A 439 -29.34 8.62 -14.28
N ARG A 440 -28.56 7.66 -13.79
CA ARG A 440 -27.45 7.84 -12.86
C ARG A 440 -26.15 7.61 -13.58
N GLU A 441 -25.20 8.49 -13.37
CA GLU A 441 -23.86 8.35 -13.94
C GLU A 441 -22.91 7.73 -12.90
N VAL A 442 -22.34 6.58 -13.24
CA VAL A 442 -21.47 5.79 -12.37
C VAL A 442 -20.13 5.58 -13.05
N ILE A 443 -19.04 5.99 -12.38
CA ILE A 443 -17.70 5.79 -12.92
C ILE A 443 -16.82 4.92 -12.04
N PHE A 444 -16.00 4.10 -12.69
CA PHE A 444 -14.98 3.26 -12.07
C PHE A 444 -13.60 3.75 -12.50
N LEU A 445 -12.88 4.38 -11.57
CA LEU A 445 -11.52 4.86 -11.81
C LEU A 445 -10.51 3.76 -11.53
N VAL A 446 -9.97 3.16 -12.59
CA VAL A 446 -9.04 2.03 -12.51
C VAL A 446 -7.63 2.54 -12.73
N TRP A 447 -6.75 2.34 -11.75
CA TRP A 447 -5.35 2.74 -11.90
C TRP A 447 -4.39 1.56 -12.08
N LYS A 448 -4.84 0.32 -11.90
CA LYS A 448 -4.10 -0.90 -12.24
C LYS A 448 -5.07 -2.00 -12.69
N ALA A 449 -4.76 -2.67 -13.79
CA ALA A 449 -5.61 -3.72 -14.35
C ALA A 449 -5.68 -4.95 -13.44
N SER A 450 -4.59 -5.27 -12.73
CA SER A 450 -4.53 -6.37 -11.75
C SER A 450 -5.53 -6.23 -10.61
N PHE A 451 -6.06 -5.03 -10.38
CA PHE A 451 -7.04 -4.76 -9.33
C PHE A 451 -8.48 -4.81 -9.81
N TRP A 452 -8.74 -5.08 -11.10
CA TRP A 452 -10.09 -5.08 -11.67
C TRP A 452 -11.07 -5.98 -10.91
N ASN A 453 -10.60 -7.12 -10.41
CA ASN A 453 -11.43 -8.09 -9.68
C ASN A 453 -12.14 -7.48 -8.46
N SER A 454 -11.60 -6.43 -7.83
CA SER A 454 -12.28 -5.77 -6.69
C SER A 454 -13.47 -4.91 -7.13
N PHE A 455 -13.45 -4.39 -8.36
CA PHE A 455 -14.51 -3.58 -8.94
C PHE A 455 -15.56 -4.40 -9.69
N GLU A 456 -15.16 -5.50 -10.31
CA GLU A 456 -16.01 -6.29 -11.19
C GLU A 456 -17.42 -6.59 -10.63
N PRO A 457 -17.60 -7.01 -9.36
CA PRO A 457 -18.94 -7.27 -8.82
C PRO A 457 -19.84 -6.04 -8.76
N TYR A 458 -19.26 -4.86 -8.54
CA TYR A 458 -19.99 -3.59 -8.46
C TYR A 458 -20.25 -3.00 -9.83
N TRP A 459 -19.26 -3.13 -10.73
CA TRP A 459 -19.42 -2.77 -12.13
C TRP A 459 -20.56 -3.57 -12.77
N ARG A 460 -20.61 -4.90 -12.57
CA ARG A 460 -21.71 -5.73 -13.08
C ARG A 460 -23.08 -5.34 -12.53
N GLN A 461 -23.16 -4.91 -11.27
CA GLN A 461 -24.41 -4.41 -10.70
C GLN A 461 -24.87 -3.13 -11.38
N ALA A 462 -23.95 -2.18 -11.62
CA ALA A 462 -24.25 -0.92 -12.30
C ALA A 462 -24.57 -1.13 -13.79
N GLU A 463 -23.81 -1.96 -14.50
CA GLU A 463 -23.98 -2.23 -15.94
C GLU A 463 -25.31 -2.94 -16.24
N ASN A 464 -25.80 -3.76 -15.31
CA ASN A 464 -27.09 -4.45 -15.44
C ASN A 464 -28.29 -3.57 -15.06
N ASP A 465 -28.08 -2.36 -14.52
CA ASP A 465 -29.16 -1.43 -14.22
C ASP A 465 -29.45 -0.54 -15.44
N PRO A 466 -30.65 -0.63 -16.06
CA PRO A 466 -30.98 0.14 -17.25
C PRO A 466 -31.02 1.66 -17.02
N ASN A 467 -31.04 2.10 -15.76
CA ASN A 467 -31.01 3.52 -15.38
C ASN A 467 -29.59 4.00 -15.04
N CYS A 468 -28.54 3.21 -15.30
CA CYS A 468 -27.17 3.60 -15.04
C CYS A 468 -26.38 3.77 -16.34
N ASP A 469 -25.72 4.92 -16.47
CA ASP A 469 -24.65 5.13 -17.44
C ASP A 469 -23.31 4.86 -16.78
N VAL A 470 -22.65 3.79 -17.23
CA VAL A 470 -21.44 3.27 -16.59
C VAL A 470 -20.21 3.57 -17.44
N TYR A 471 -19.18 4.14 -16.81
CA TYR A 471 -17.90 4.43 -17.46
C TYR A 471 -16.75 3.80 -16.68
N VAL A 472 -15.92 3.02 -17.35
CA VAL A 472 -14.66 2.51 -16.79
C VAL A 472 -13.51 3.34 -17.34
N ILE A 473 -12.80 4.04 -16.46
CA ILE A 473 -11.79 5.04 -16.83
C ILE A 473 -10.43 4.63 -16.24
N PRO A 474 -9.51 4.11 -17.06
CA PRO A 474 -8.11 3.95 -16.73
C PRO A 474 -7.47 5.31 -16.41
N VAL A 475 -7.08 5.54 -15.16
CA VAL A 475 -6.45 6.79 -14.74
C VAL A 475 -4.93 6.72 -14.87
N PRO A 476 -4.25 7.78 -15.34
CA PRO A 476 -2.80 7.81 -15.39
C PRO A 476 -2.18 7.71 -13.99
N CYS A 477 -1.20 6.83 -13.87
CA CYS A 477 -0.36 6.68 -12.69
C CYS A 477 1.12 6.85 -13.07
N TYR A 478 1.89 7.41 -12.15
CA TYR A 478 3.30 7.75 -12.35
C TYR A 478 4.13 7.19 -11.22
N TYR A 479 5.29 6.63 -11.56
CA TYR A 479 6.33 6.37 -10.56
C TYR A 479 6.95 7.69 -10.10
N LYS A 480 7.12 7.82 -8.79
CA LYS A 480 7.89 8.91 -8.20
C LYS A 480 9.37 8.63 -8.39
N ASN A 481 10.12 9.66 -8.74
CA ASN A 481 11.55 9.53 -8.86
C ASN A 481 12.17 9.27 -7.47
N ARG A 482 12.87 8.14 -7.34
CA ARG A 482 13.52 7.72 -6.07
C ARG A 482 14.70 8.62 -5.68
N GLN A 483 15.26 9.39 -6.62
CA GLN A 483 16.55 10.08 -6.52
C GLN A 483 16.44 11.62 -6.63
N LYS A 484 15.29 12.16 -7.06
CA LYS A 484 15.04 13.59 -7.24
C LYS A 484 13.59 13.91 -6.86
N ASP A 485 13.33 15.14 -6.45
CA ASP A 485 11.97 15.66 -6.38
C ASP A 485 11.36 15.67 -7.79
N GLY A 486 10.37 14.79 -8.06
CA GLY A 486 9.68 14.73 -9.35
C GLY A 486 9.10 13.35 -9.72
N LEU A 487 8.46 13.30 -10.89
CA LEU A 487 7.90 12.08 -11.48
C LEU A 487 8.91 11.49 -12.49
N SER A 488 9.06 10.16 -12.53
CA SER A 488 10.01 9.49 -13.43
C SER A 488 9.39 9.11 -14.77
N SER A 489 8.26 8.40 -14.77
CA SER A 489 7.57 7.92 -15.98
C SER A 489 6.11 7.52 -15.69
N MET A 490 5.26 7.57 -16.73
CA MET A 490 3.87 7.11 -16.66
C MET A 490 3.83 5.59 -16.81
N CYS A 491 3.26 4.88 -15.84
CA CYS A 491 3.25 3.41 -15.84
C CYS A 491 1.93 2.80 -16.33
N CYS A 492 0.89 3.61 -16.58
CA CYS A 492 -0.45 3.15 -16.94
C CYS A 492 -0.86 3.43 -18.40
N GLU A 493 0.09 3.59 -19.32
CA GLU A 493 -0.20 3.90 -20.74
C GLU A 493 -1.07 2.84 -21.44
N SER A 494 -1.04 1.59 -20.99
CA SER A 494 -1.80 0.49 -21.60
C SER A 494 -2.31 -0.51 -20.55
N LEU A 495 -3.31 -0.11 -19.76
CA LEU A 495 -4.00 -1.05 -18.88
C LEU A 495 -4.77 -2.09 -19.70
N SER A 496 -4.36 -3.35 -19.62
CA SER A 496 -5.03 -4.48 -20.28
C SER A 496 -6.18 -4.98 -19.41
N LEU A 497 -7.33 -4.31 -19.50
CA LEU A 497 -8.58 -4.77 -18.88
C LEU A 497 -9.23 -5.89 -19.71
N PRO A 498 -10.10 -6.73 -19.11
CA PRO A 498 -10.77 -7.78 -19.85
C PRO A 498 -11.61 -7.25 -21.03
N ASP A 499 -11.67 -7.99 -22.14
CA ASP A 499 -12.30 -7.57 -23.40
C ASP A 499 -13.79 -7.21 -23.28
N TYR A 500 -14.47 -7.72 -22.25
CA TYR A 500 -15.88 -7.42 -21.99
C TYR A 500 -16.09 -6.05 -21.32
N VAL A 501 -15.02 -5.34 -20.94
CA VAL A 501 -15.07 -4.05 -20.26
C VAL A 501 -14.88 -2.93 -21.28
N ARG A 502 -15.91 -2.12 -21.48
CA ARG A 502 -15.81 -0.94 -22.34
C ARG A 502 -15.06 0.19 -21.62
N VAL A 503 -13.87 0.49 -22.12
CA VAL A 503 -12.99 1.53 -21.57
C VAL A 503 -13.29 2.91 -22.18
N THR A 504 -13.28 3.93 -21.33
CA THR A 504 -13.36 5.35 -21.71
C THR A 504 -12.00 6.03 -21.51
N ASP A 505 -11.54 6.78 -22.50
CA ASP A 505 -10.29 7.56 -22.40
C ASP A 505 -10.46 8.66 -21.35
N TYR A 506 -9.57 8.70 -20.35
CA TYR A 506 -9.59 9.69 -19.28
C TYR A 506 -9.51 11.15 -19.77
N ARG A 507 -9.01 11.40 -20.99
CA ARG A 507 -8.92 12.75 -21.60
C ARG A 507 -10.26 13.22 -22.15
N SER A 508 -11.16 12.28 -22.41
CA SER A 508 -12.50 12.55 -22.97
C SER A 508 -13.57 12.73 -21.89
N TYR A 509 -13.23 12.49 -20.63
CA TYR A 509 -14.15 12.55 -19.50
C TYR A 509 -13.63 13.50 -18.43
N ASP A 510 -14.33 14.62 -18.22
CA ASP A 510 -14.03 15.57 -17.15
C ASP A 510 -15.07 15.48 -16.03
N PRO A 511 -14.71 14.95 -14.84
CA PRO A 511 -15.63 14.88 -13.70
C PRO A 511 -16.18 16.25 -13.26
N ALA A 512 -15.44 17.34 -13.46
CA ALA A 512 -15.90 18.68 -13.09
C ALA A 512 -17.06 19.16 -13.96
N VAL A 513 -17.07 18.75 -15.23
CA VAL A 513 -18.13 19.05 -16.20
C VAL A 513 -19.30 18.10 -16.02
N ARG A 514 -19.03 16.79 -15.96
CA ARG A 514 -20.07 15.76 -15.98
C ARG A 514 -20.79 15.56 -14.64
N GLN A 515 -20.10 15.86 -13.53
CA GLN A 515 -20.62 15.72 -12.16
C GLN A 515 -21.35 14.37 -11.91
N PRO A 516 -20.64 13.23 -12.03
CA PRO A 516 -21.27 11.91 -11.90
C PRO A 516 -21.95 11.71 -10.54
N ASP A 517 -23.02 10.93 -10.49
CA ASP A 517 -23.70 10.62 -9.23
C ASP A 517 -22.82 9.74 -8.32
N VAL A 518 -22.04 8.83 -8.89
CA VAL A 518 -21.16 7.92 -8.15
C VAL A 518 -19.78 7.81 -8.79
N ILE A 519 -18.73 7.91 -7.97
CA ILE A 519 -17.34 7.66 -8.36
C ILE A 519 -16.78 6.54 -7.49
N PHE A 520 -16.34 5.45 -8.11
CA PHE A 520 -15.59 4.38 -7.47
C PHE A 520 -14.09 4.59 -7.64
N ILE A 521 -13.32 4.51 -6.54
CA ILE A 521 -11.86 4.59 -6.51
C ILE A 521 -11.22 3.38 -5.82
N GLN A 522 -10.06 2.96 -6.31
CA GLN A 522 -9.22 1.91 -5.71
C GLN A 522 -7.94 2.46 -5.07
N ASN A 523 -7.55 3.70 -5.41
CA ASN A 523 -6.34 4.32 -4.88
C ASN A 523 -6.65 4.96 -3.52
N PRO A 524 -6.05 4.49 -2.42
CA PRO A 524 -6.20 5.16 -1.13
C PRO A 524 -5.29 6.39 -0.99
N TYR A 525 -4.18 6.49 -1.73
CA TYR A 525 -3.05 7.33 -1.34
C TYR A 525 -3.06 8.76 -1.89
N ASP A 526 -3.75 9.04 -3.01
CA ASP A 526 -3.54 10.26 -3.80
C ASP A 526 -2.03 10.51 -4.06
N GLU A 527 -1.45 11.58 -3.49
CA GLU A 527 -0.01 11.88 -3.56
C GLU A 527 0.83 11.32 -2.39
N TYR A 528 0.26 10.59 -1.44
CA TYR A 528 0.93 10.21 -0.20
C TYR A 528 1.50 8.79 -0.20
N ASN A 529 1.65 8.18 -1.37
CA ASN A 529 2.41 6.94 -1.54
C ASN A 529 3.89 7.23 -1.83
N LEU A 530 4.82 6.42 -1.34
CA LEU A 530 6.26 6.63 -1.57
C LEU A 530 6.73 6.29 -2.99
N THR A 531 5.95 5.53 -3.73
CA THR A 531 6.37 4.93 -5.00
C THR A 531 5.54 5.43 -6.16
N LEU A 532 4.22 5.56 -5.98
CA LEU A 532 3.28 5.90 -7.04
C LEU A 532 2.48 7.17 -6.73
N THR A 533 1.89 7.77 -7.77
CA THR A 533 0.84 8.78 -7.62
C THR A 533 -0.07 8.74 -8.85
N VAL A 534 -1.37 8.94 -8.66
CA VAL A 534 -2.28 9.20 -9.78
C VAL A 534 -2.15 10.63 -10.26
N HIS A 535 -2.68 10.90 -11.45
CA HIS A 535 -2.79 12.26 -11.95
C HIS A 535 -3.62 13.14 -10.98
N PRO A 536 -3.16 14.37 -10.63
CA PRO A 536 -3.79 15.20 -9.58
C PRO A 536 -5.27 15.54 -9.79
N ALA A 537 -5.74 15.58 -11.04
CA ALA A 537 -7.16 15.78 -11.36
C ALA A 537 -8.07 14.67 -10.80
N PHE A 538 -7.51 13.49 -10.51
CA PHE A 538 -8.20 12.33 -9.95
C PHE A 538 -7.87 12.08 -8.48
N TYR A 539 -7.27 13.05 -7.78
CA TYR A 539 -7.14 12.96 -6.33
C TYR A 539 -8.51 12.95 -5.67
N SER A 540 -8.67 12.12 -4.63
CA SER A 540 -9.92 11.95 -3.90
C SER A 540 -10.46 13.28 -3.34
N ARG A 541 -9.58 14.21 -2.93
CA ARG A 541 -9.98 15.57 -2.49
C ARG A 541 -10.61 16.42 -3.59
N VAL A 542 -10.26 16.15 -4.85
CA VAL A 542 -10.81 16.82 -6.04
C VAL A 542 -12.12 16.13 -6.41
N LEU A 543 -12.09 14.80 -6.55
CA LEU A 543 -13.26 14.00 -6.96
C LEU A 543 -14.46 14.19 -6.02
N LYS A 544 -14.25 14.26 -4.70
CA LYS A 544 -15.34 14.43 -3.72
C LYS A 544 -16.17 15.71 -3.92
N GLN A 545 -15.65 16.69 -4.67
CA GLN A 545 -16.34 17.96 -4.94
C GLN A 545 -17.37 17.84 -6.07
N TYR A 546 -17.24 16.82 -6.93
CA TYR A 546 -17.98 16.66 -8.17
C TYR A 546 -18.94 15.47 -8.18
N THR A 547 -18.98 14.67 -7.11
CA THR A 547 -19.87 13.50 -7.02
C THR A 547 -20.81 13.56 -5.84
N ASP A 548 -21.98 12.94 -5.99
CA ASP A 548 -22.91 12.73 -4.88
C ASP A 548 -22.44 11.61 -3.94
N GLN A 549 -21.73 10.61 -4.47
CA GLN A 549 -21.10 9.53 -3.69
C GLN A 549 -19.69 9.21 -4.22
N LEU A 550 -18.68 9.35 -3.37
CA LEU A 550 -17.33 8.83 -3.59
C LEU A 550 -17.18 7.51 -2.81
N VAL A 551 -16.92 6.42 -3.51
CA VAL A 551 -16.81 5.08 -2.92
C VAL A 551 -15.39 4.58 -3.05
N TYR A 552 -14.77 4.22 -1.93
CA TYR A 552 -13.47 3.56 -1.92
C TYR A 552 -13.64 2.06 -1.72
N ILE A 553 -13.01 1.28 -2.59
CA ILE A 553 -12.94 -0.19 -2.49
C ILE A 553 -11.46 -0.58 -2.49
N PRO A 554 -10.92 -1.11 -1.37
CA PRO A 554 -9.55 -1.59 -1.34
C PRO A 554 -9.31 -2.64 -2.43
N PRO A 555 -8.22 -2.50 -3.21
CA PRO A 555 -7.90 -3.45 -4.28
C PRO A 555 -7.27 -4.75 -3.77
N PHE A 556 -7.19 -4.93 -2.46
CA PHE A 556 -6.49 -6.04 -1.82
C PHE A 556 -7.33 -6.67 -0.72
N ALA A 557 -7.10 -7.96 -0.49
CA ALA A 557 -7.75 -8.75 0.57
C ALA A 557 -6.74 -9.06 1.68
N LEU A 558 -7.08 -8.68 2.90
CA LEU A 558 -6.29 -8.97 4.10
C LEU A 558 -6.88 -10.18 4.82
N ASP A 559 -6.03 -10.94 5.51
CA ASP A 559 -6.51 -12.04 6.35
C ASP A 559 -7.18 -11.47 7.60
N GLY A 560 -8.51 -11.59 7.63
CA GLY A 560 -9.34 -11.08 8.74
C GLY A 560 -8.89 -11.61 10.11
N GLU A 561 -8.39 -12.84 10.17
CA GLU A 561 -7.95 -13.51 11.41
C GLU A 561 -6.75 -12.83 12.07
N TYR A 562 -5.97 -12.06 11.32
CA TYR A 562 -4.73 -11.41 11.79
C TYR A 562 -4.86 -9.89 11.88
N MET A 563 -6.07 -9.34 11.85
CA MET A 563 -6.27 -7.89 11.97
C MET A 563 -5.90 -7.34 13.35
N GLU A 564 -5.89 -8.19 14.38
CA GLU A 564 -5.44 -7.85 15.74
C GLU A 564 -3.92 -8.07 15.95
N ASP A 565 -3.22 -8.62 14.96
CA ASP A 565 -1.77 -8.84 15.05
C ASP A 565 -1.03 -7.48 15.10
N PRO A 566 -0.09 -7.28 16.05
CA PRO A 566 0.62 -6.01 16.18
C PRO A 566 1.38 -5.56 14.92
N LYS A 567 1.92 -6.50 14.12
CA LYS A 567 2.62 -6.18 12.87
C LYS A 567 1.63 -5.73 11.79
N THR A 568 0.47 -6.38 11.72
CA THR A 568 -0.64 -5.94 10.85
C THR A 568 -1.10 -4.52 11.22
N ILE A 569 -1.37 -4.27 12.50
CA ILE A 569 -1.80 -2.96 13.02
C ILE A 569 -0.76 -1.88 12.69
N ALA A 570 0.54 -2.18 12.85
CA ALA A 570 1.62 -1.25 12.55
C ALA A 570 1.63 -0.77 11.07
N ASN A 571 1.12 -1.60 10.15
CA ASN A 571 1.04 -1.28 8.72
C ASN A 571 -0.27 -0.59 8.31
N MET A 572 -1.33 -0.62 9.15
CA MET A 572 -2.64 0.00 8.83
C MET A 572 -2.54 1.48 8.47
N LYS A 573 -1.60 2.21 9.09
CA LYS A 573 -1.33 3.63 8.78
C LYS A 573 -0.95 3.91 7.32
N TYR A 574 -0.54 2.90 6.56
CA TYR A 574 -0.17 3.09 5.15
C TYR A 574 -1.35 3.03 4.19
N TYR A 575 -2.53 2.56 4.62
CA TYR A 575 -3.69 2.42 3.74
C TYR A 575 -5.03 2.82 4.37
N VAL A 576 -5.17 2.78 5.70
CA VAL A 576 -6.43 3.12 6.41
C VAL A 576 -6.58 4.62 6.61
N THR A 577 -5.49 5.31 6.96
CA THR A 577 -5.53 6.76 7.25
C THR A 577 -5.33 7.62 6.01
N MET A 578 -5.28 7.01 4.82
CA MET A 578 -4.91 7.66 3.57
C MET A 578 -6.09 8.43 2.92
N PRO A 579 -5.83 9.45 2.08
CA PRO A 579 -6.86 10.37 1.58
C PRO A 579 -8.08 9.72 0.94
N GLY A 580 -7.91 8.67 0.14
CA GLY A 580 -9.02 7.96 -0.50
C GLY A 580 -9.99 7.36 0.52
N VAL A 581 -9.50 6.87 1.66
CA VAL A 581 -10.35 6.42 2.77
C VAL A 581 -10.99 7.63 3.45
N ILE A 582 -10.22 8.67 3.76
CA ILE A 582 -10.70 9.84 4.50
C ILE A 582 -11.73 10.66 3.71
N HIS A 583 -11.61 10.75 2.40
CA HIS A 583 -12.48 11.55 1.53
C HIS A 583 -13.69 10.80 0.99
N ALA A 584 -13.68 9.47 0.97
CA ALA A 584 -14.83 8.68 0.52
C ALA A 584 -16.09 8.95 1.37
N ASP A 585 -17.26 8.93 0.76
CA ASP A 585 -18.53 8.87 1.47
C ASP A 585 -18.81 7.45 1.99
N THR A 586 -18.33 6.43 1.28
CA THR A 586 -18.46 5.02 1.66
C THR A 586 -17.16 4.27 1.40
N VAL A 587 -16.75 3.46 2.37
CA VAL A 587 -15.59 2.56 2.27
C VAL A 587 -16.12 1.13 2.37
N VAL A 588 -15.92 0.33 1.32
CA VAL A 588 -16.41 -1.05 1.28
C VAL A 588 -15.26 -2.02 1.50
N VAL A 589 -15.29 -2.75 2.61
CA VAL A 589 -14.24 -3.72 3.01
C VAL A 589 -14.78 -5.16 2.94
N PRO A 590 -13.91 -6.17 2.79
CA PRO A 590 -14.36 -7.54 2.48
C PRO A 590 -15.05 -8.29 3.62
N SER A 591 -14.87 -7.86 4.88
CA SER A 591 -15.44 -8.56 6.04
C SER A 591 -15.71 -7.61 7.21
N ASP A 592 -16.57 -8.04 8.14
CA ASP A 592 -16.86 -7.27 9.35
C ASP A 592 -15.64 -7.20 10.29
N THR A 593 -14.77 -8.21 10.29
CA THR A 593 -13.51 -8.17 11.05
C THR A 593 -12.59 -7.05 10.54
N VAL A 594 -12.43 -6.93 9.22
CA VAL A 594 -11.65 -5.83 8.63
C VAL A 594 -12.33 -4.49 8.87
N ARG A 595 -13.66 -4.43 8.80
CA ARG A 595 -14.45 -3.22 9.11
C ARG A 595 -14.17 -2.71 10.53
N ARG A 596 -14.27 -3.57 11.54
CA ARG A 596 -14.01 -3.19 12.94
C ARG A 596 -12.58 -2.69 13.11
N ALA A 597 -11.60 -3.41 12.59
CA ALA A 597 -10.20 -2.99 12.67
C ALA A 597 -9.95 -1.61 12.03
N TYR A 598 -10.57 -1.30 10.88
CA TYR A 598 -10.47 0.03 10.28
C TYR A 598 -11.06 1.12 11.20
N ILE A 599 -12.24 0.86 11.78
CA ILE A 599 -12.92 1.80 12.68
C ILE A 599 -12.07 2.03 13.93
N ASP A 600 -11.62 0.97 14.58
CA ASP A 600 -10.81 1.03 15.80
C ASP A 600 -9.52 1.82 15.55
N PHE A 601 -8.82 1.51 14.45
CA PHE A 601 -7.58 2.20 14.08
C PHE A 601 -7.78 3.70 13.79
N LEU A 602 -8.89 4.07 13.12
CA LEU A 602 -9.22 5.47 12.84
C LEU A 602 -9.64 6.22 14.10
N MET A 603 -10.34 5.57 15.03
CA MET A 603 -10.70 6.15 16.32
C MET A 603 -9.47 6.43 17.19
N GLU A 604 -8.49 5.52 17.20
CA GLU A 604 -7.22 5.74 17.90
C GLU A 604 -6.38 6.87 17.26
N THR A 605 -6.34 6.92 15.93
CA THR A 605 -5.50 7.87 15.20
C THR A 605 -6.11 9.27 15.14
N ALA A 606 -7.45 9.39 15.17
CA ALA A 606 -8.19 10.64 15.06
C ALA A 606 -9.19 10.81 16.22
N ALA A 607 -8.65 10.85 17.44
CA ALA A 607 -9.43 10.93 18.69
C ALA A 607 -10.46 12.08 18.77
N GLU A 608 -10.32 13.12 17.93
CA GLU A 608 -11.26 14.24 17.86
C GLU A 608 -12.48 13.97 16.95
N SER A 609 -12.50 12.87 16.20
CA SER A 609 -13.57 12.51 15.27
C SER A 609 -14.64 11.66 15.97
N PRO A 610 -15.95 11.98 15.86
CA PRO A 610 -17.01 11.14 16.40
C PRO A 610 -16.99 9.72 15.79
N ALA A 611 -17.02 8.69 16.64
CA ALA A 611 -17.03 7.28 16.22
C ALA A 611 -18.13 6.96 15.19
N GLN A 612 -19.30 7.59 15.35
CA GLN A 612 -20.45 7.44 14.47
C GLN A 612 -20.12 7.72 12.98
N ILE A 613 -19.21 8.65 12.69
CA ILE A 613 -18.81 8.96 11.31
C ILE A 613 -18.19 7.72 10.64
N TRP A 614 -17.32 7.01 11.36
CA TRP A 614 -16.64 5.83 10.83
C TRP A 614 -17.57 4.63 10.72
N GLU A 615 -18.47 4.46 11.68
CA GLU A 615 -19.46 3.37 11.67
C GLU A 615 -20.44 3.49 10.49
N GLU A 616 -20.86 4.70 10.14
CA GLU A 616 -21.75 4.99 9.00
C GLU A 616 -21.02 4.86 7.66
N LYS A 617 -19.75 5.27 7.60
CA LYS A 617 -18.95 5.33 6.38
C LYS A 617 -18.38 3.97 5.96
N ILE A 618 -17.94 3.14 6.91
CA ILE A 618 -17.24 1.89 6.61
C ILE A 618 -18.22 0.73 6.70
N THR A 619 -18.34 -0.04 5.61
CA THR A 619 -19.30 -1.13 5.48
C THR A 619 -18.64 -2.37 4.87
N CYS A 620 -19.16 -3.54 5.21
CA CYS A 620 -18.84 -4.80 4.52
C CYS A 620 -20.03 -5.30 3.67
N ASN A 621 -21.02 -4.44 3.43
CA ASN A 621 -22.16 -4.77 2.59
C ASN A 621 -21.81 -4.59 1.10
N PHE A 622 -21.80 -5.69 0.36
CA PHE A 622 -21.57 -5.71 -1.09
C PHE A 622 -22.72 -5.08 -1.90
N GLN A 623 -23.91 -4.94 -1.30
CA GLN A 623 -25.04 -4.25 -1.92
C GLN A 623 -25.04 -2.78 -1.51
N ILE A 624 -24.58 -1.93 -2.42
CA ILE A 624 -24.49 -0.49 -2.16
C ILE A 624 -25.89 0.13 -2.34
N PRO A 625 -26.48 0.75 -1.29
CA PRO A 625 -27.90 1.12 -1.27
C PRO A 625 -28.38 2.01 -2.43
N PHE A 626 -27.50 2.84 -2.98
CA PHE A 626 -27.81 3.75 -4.09
C PHE A 626 -27.57 3.16 -5.48
N LEU A 627 -27.08 1.92 -5.61
CA LEU A 627 -27.11 1.13 -6.85
C LEU A 627 -28.38 0.28 -6.97
N LYS A 628 -29.37 0.46 -6.08
CA LYS A 628 -30.66 -0.21 -6.24
C LYS A 628 -31.39 0.36 -7.47
N THR A 629 -31.95 -0.54 -8.27
CA THR A 629 -33.16 -0.28 -9.05
C THR A 629 -34.23 0.23 -8.10
N ARG A 630 -34.85 1.38 -8.40
CA ARG A 630 -36.03 1.85 -7.68
C ARG A 630 -37.18 0.85 -7.81
#